data_AF-A0A940U610-F1
#
_entry.id   AF-A0A940U610-F1
#
_cell.length_a   1.000
_cell.length_b   1.000
_cell.length_c   1.000
_cell.angle_alpha   90.00
_cell.angle_beta   90.00
_cell.angle_gamma   90.00
#
_symmetry.space_group_name_H-M   'P 1'
#
loop_
_entity.id
_entity.type
_entity.pdbx_description
1 polymer ?
#
loop_
_entity_poly.entity_id
_entity_poly.type
_entity_poly.pdbx_seq_one_letter_code
_entity_poly.pdbx_strand_id
1 'polypeptide(L)'
;QPVVAALKNLAGGGRLVINAIRKEERDKEALFRLDYAGHLWLEKEIKSVANVARKDVEEFLDLAAKIPVRPEIQEYPLAEANQALVEVKERKVRGAKVLRM
;
A
#
# COMPACT_ATOMS: atom_id res chain seq x y z
N GLN A 1 -5.15 16.70 1.50
CA GLN A 1 -5.35 15.24 1.61
C GLN A 1 -4.01 14.53 1.38
N PRO A 2 -3.76 13.37 2.02
CA PRO A 2 -2.42 12.79 2.16
C PRO A 2 -1.67 12.56 0.85
N VAL A 3 -2.37 12.12 -0.21
CA VAL A 3 -1.75 11.76 -1.49
C VAL A 3 -1.12 12.96 -2.20
N VAL A 4 -1.86 14.06 -2.36
CA VAL A 4 -1.35 15.25 -3.06
C VAL A 4 -0.26 15.96 -2.26
N ALA A 5 -0.39 15.96 -0.93
CA ALA A 5 0.61 16.54 -0.05
C ALA A 5 1.97 15.82 -0.15
N ALA A 6 1.98 14.51 -0.43
CA ALA A 6 3.21 13.74 -0.57
C ALA A 6 4.08 14.21 -1.76
N LEU A 7 3.49 14.67 -2.87
CA LEU A 7 4.23 15.12 -4.05
C LEU A 7 5.17 16.31 -3.75
N LYS A 8 4.79 17.18 -2.82
CA LYS A 8 5.62 18.33 -2.41
C LYS A 8 6.92 17.91 -1.73
N ASN A 9 6.95 16.71 -1.15
CA ASN A 9 8.10 16.17 -0.42
C ASN A 9 9.08 15.41 -1.31
N LEU A 10 8.77 15.26 -2.61
CA LEU A 10 9.68 14.61 -3.56
C LEU A 10 10.83 15.56 -3.91
N ALA A 11 12.04 15.01 -3.93
CA ALA A 11 13.16 15.61 -4.66
C ALA A 11 12.89 15.58 -6.18
N GLY A 12 13.70 16.31 -6.95
CA GLY A 12 13.66 16.19 -8.43
C GLY A 12 13.89 14.75 -8.88
N GLY A 13 13.15 14.29 -9.88
CA GLY A 13 13.14 12.90 -10.35
C GLY A 13 12.40 11.90 -9.44
N GLY A 14 11.84 12.36 -8.32
CA GLY A 14 11.14 11.48 -7.38
C GLY A 14 9.79 10.96 -7.92
N ARG A 15 9.36 9.79 -7.42
CA ARG A 15 8.09 9.15 -7.83
C ARG A 15 7.20 8.86 -6.63
N LEU A 16 5.95 9.32 -6.68
CA LEU A 16 4.88 8.88 -5.78
C LEU A 16 4.11 7.72 -6.41
N VAL A 17 4.23 6.53 -5.81
CA VAL A 17 3.50 5.33 -6.24
C VAL A 17 2.30 5.08 -5.35
N ILE A 18 1.10 5.05 -5.92
CA ILE A 18 -0.16 4.83 -5.21
C ILE A 18 -0.55 3.36 -5.34
N ASN A 19 -0.40 2.61 -4.25
CA ASN A 19 -0.85 1.22 -4.10
C ASN A 19 -2.08 1.14 -3.17
N ALA A 20 -3.20 1.74 -3.60
CA ALA A 20 -4.48 1.65 -2.90
C ALA A 20 -5.48 0.87 -3.78
N ILE A 21 -6.31 0.02 -3.18
CA ILE A 21 -7.22 -0.91 -3.89
C ILE A 21 -8.09 -0.21 -4.95
N ARG A 22 -8.40 1.08 -4.80
CA ARG A 22 -8.80 2.00 -5.88
C ARG A 22 -8.83 3.43 -5.33
N LYS A 23 -8.80 4.44 -6.21
CA LYS A 23 -9.24 5.80 -5.90
C LYS A 23 -10.72 5.97 -6.24
N GLU A 24 -11.49 6.55 -5.33
CA GLU A 24 -12.94 6.68 -5.45
C GLU A 24 -13.32 8.11 -5.80
N GLU A 25 -14.59 8.39 -6.14
CA GLU A 25 -15.05 9.75 -6.48
C GLU A 25 -14.70 10.78 -5.39
N ARG A 26 -14.66 10.37 -4.12
CA ARG A 26 -14.24 11.24 -2.99
C ARG A 26 -12.79 11.73 -3.07
N ASP A 27 -11.92 11.05 -3.83
CA ASP A 27 -10.51 11.44 -4.01
C ASP A 27 -10.34 12.45 -5.16
N LYS A 28 -11.36 12.63 -6.01
CA LYS A 28 -11.29 13.39 -7.26
C LYS A 28 -10.94 14.86 -7.05
N GLU A 29 -11.57 15.51 -6.07
CA GLU A 29 -11.26 16.91 -5.71
C GLU A 29 -9.81 17.10 -5.24
N ALA A 30 -9.19 16.07 -4.66
CA ALA A 30 -7.78 16.17 -4.31
C ALA A 30 -6.93 16.16 -5.58
N LEU A 31 -7.17 15.23 -6.50
CA LEU A 31 -6.41 15.12 -7.75
C LEU A 31 -6.56 16.35 -8.65
N PHE A 32 -7.72 17.00 -8.66
CA PHE A 32 -7.91 18.24 -9.42
C PHE A 32 -7.14 19.45 -8.88
N ARG A 33 -6.60 19.38 -7.65
CA ARG A 33 -5.80 20.45 -7.05
C ARG A 33 -4.30 20.30 -7.28
N LEU A 34 -3.89 19.49 -8.27
CA LEU A 34 -2.49 19.34 -8.64
C LEU A 34 -1.96 20.62 -9.28
N ASP A 35 -1.10 21.31 -8.54
CA ASP A 35 -0.23 22.37 -9.05
C ASP A 35 1.02 21.81 -9.76
N TYR A 36 1.32 22.27 -10.96
CA TYR A 36 2.44 21.77 -11.77
C TYR A 36 3.80 22.09 -11.14
N ALA A 37 4.03 23.35 -10.76
CA ALA A 37 5.34 23.81 -10.28
C ALA A 37 5.73 23.12 -8.97
N GLY A 38 4.79 23.00 -8.03
CA GLY A 38 5.04 22.37 -6.73
C GLY A 38 5.07 20.85 -6.77
N HIS A 39 4.29 20.21 -7.65
CA HIS A 39 4.10 18.76 -7.60
C HIS A 39 4.77 17.97 -8.73
N LEU A 40 4.97 18.55 -9.91
CA LEU A 40 5.41 17.83 -11.12
C LEU A 40 6.71 18.36 -11.74
N TRP A 41 7.06 19.63 -11.50
CA TRP A 41 8.31 20.21 -11.99
C TRP A 41 9.54 19.48 -11.43
N LEU A 42 10.65 19.52 -12.18
CA LEU A 42 11.88 18.74 -11.94
C LEU A 42 11.64 17.23 -12.07
N GLU A 43 10.91 16.81 -13.10
CA GLU A 43 10.73 15.38 -13.46
C GLU A 43 10.10 14.53 -12.35
N LYS A 44 9.23 15.14 -11.53
CA LYS A 44 8.48 14.40 -10.50
C LYS A 44 7.33 13.63 -11.14
N GLU A 45 7.08 12.43 -10.65
CA GLU A 45 6.07 11.52 -11.21
C GLU A 45 5.02 11.09 -10.17
N ILE A 46 3.77 10.98 -10.61
CA ILE A 46 2.69 10.27 -9.90
C ILE A 46 2.28 9.04 -10.72
N LYS A 47 2.24 7.87 -10.07
CA LYS A 47 1.91 6.60 -10.74
C LYS A 47 0.96 5.74 -9.92
N SER A 48 -0.05 5.17 -10.58
CA SER A 48 -0.85 4.09 -10.01
C SER A 48 -0.24 2.73 -10.33
N VAL A 49 -0.40 1.80 -9.41
CA VAL A 49 -0.14 0.38 -9.64
C VAL A 49 -1.42 -0.39 -9.32
N ALA A 50 -1.73 -1.40 -10.11
CA ALA A 50 -2.97 -2.16 -10.00
C ALA A 50 -2.76 -3.67 -10.12
N ASN A 51 -1.77 -4.09 -10.91
CA ASN A 51 -1.54 -5.50 -11.20
C ASN A 51 -0.26 -5.98 -10.52
N VAL A 52 -0.33 -7.20 -10.02
CA VAL A 52 0.80 -8.01 -9.58
C VAL A 52 0.74 -9.31 -10.38
N ALA A 53 1.79 -9.63 -11.12
CA ALA A 53 1.93 -10.90 -11.81
C ALA A 53 2.50 -11.97 -10.87
N ARG A 54 2.28 -13.24 -11.20
CA ARG A 54 2.87 -14.37 -10.45
C ARG A 54 4.39 -14.23 -10.31
N LYS A 55 5.06 -13.87 -11.41
CA LYS A 55 6.51 -13.67 -11.45
C LYS A 55 6.98 -12.56 -10.49
N ASP A 56 6.23 -11.46 -10.38
CA ASP A 56 6.55 -10.37 -9.44
C ASP A 56 6.56 -10.87 -7.99
N VAL A 57 5.61 -11.76 -7.64
CA VAL A 57 5.52 -12.35 -6.30
C VAL A 57 6.68 -13.32 -6.04
N GLU A 58 6.98 -14.19 -7.00
CA GLU A 58 8.10 -15.14 -6.89
C GLU A 58 9.43 -14.40 -6.66
N GLU A 59 9.74 -13.41 -7.51
CA GLU A 59 10.96 -12.61 -7.37
C GLU A 59 11.00 -11.82 -6.05
N PHE A 60 9.85 -11.29 -5.61
CA PHE A 60 9.76 -10.56 -4.34
C PHE A 60 9.96 -11.48 -3.12
N LEU A 61 9.37 -12.68 -3.11
CA LEU A 61 9.52 -13.62 -2.00
C LEU A 61 10.97 -14.11 -1.87
N ASP A 62 11.64 -14.38 -2.99
CA ASP A 62 13.06 -14.72 -3.02
C ASP A 62 13.92 -13.59 -2.44
N LEU A 63 13.61 -12.34 -2.79
CA LEU A 63 14.31 -11.17 -2.25
C LEU A 63 14.01 -10.97 -0.76
N ALA A 64 12.76 -11.10 -0.33
CA ALA A 64 12.33 -10.91 1.05
C ALA A 64 13.01 -11.92 2.00
N ALA A 65 13.20 -13.15 1.54
CA ALA A 65 13.95 -14.18 2.27
C ALA A 65 15.44 -13.82 2.45
N LYS A 66 16.07 -13.15 1.46
CA LYS A 66 17.46 -12.69 1.52
C LYS A 66 17.65 -11.46 2.44
N ILE A 67 16.63 -10.61 2.59
CA ILE A 67 16.62 -9.39 3.44
C ILE A 67 16.19 -9.70 4.91
N PRO A 68 16.13 -10.97 5.28
CA PRO A 68 15.20 -11.56 6.27
C PRO A 68 14.04 -10.67 6.78
N VAL A 69 13.07 -10.34 5.92
CA VAL A 69 11.85 -9.65 6.36
C VAL A 69 11.04 -10.55 7.30
N ARG A 70 10.83 -10.12 8.55
CA ARG A 70 10.00 -10.84 9.53
C ARG A 70 8.68 -10.09 9.76
N PRO A 71 7.57 -10.50 9.13
CA PRO A 71 6.28 -9.88 9.38
C PRO A 71 5.83 -10.18 10.80
N GLU A 72 5.22 -9.19 11.43
CA GLU A 72 4.46 -9.41 12.65
C GLU A 72 3.16 -10.14 12.29
N ILE A 73 2.88 -11.26 12.96
CA ILE A 73 1.69 -12.07 12.72
C ILE A 73 0.99 -12.43 14.01
N GLN A 74 -0.31 -12.64 13.91
CA GLN A 74 -1.14 -13.24 14.95
C GLN A 74 -1.87 -14.43 14.36
N GLU A 75 -1.69 -15.60 14.97
CA GLU A 75 -2.20 -16.85 14.45
C GLU A 75 -3.53 -17.21 15.11
N TYR A 76 -4.43 -17.79 14.30
CA TYR A 76 -5.73 -18.26 14.73
C TYR A 76 -5.95 -19.68 14.19
N PRO A 77 -6.54 -20.60 14.98
CA PRO A 77 -7.11 -21.82 14.43
C PRO A 77 -8.16 -21.48 13.37
N LEU A 78 -8.31 -22.32 12.34
CA LEU A 78 -9.34 -22.13 11.31
C LEU A 78 -10.76 -21.96 11.90
N ALA A 79 -11.06 -22.66 13.00
CA ALA A 79 -12.35 -22.55 13.71
C ALA A 79 -12.66 -21.12 14.22
N GLU A 80 -11.62 -20.30 14.41
CA GLU A 80 -11.74 -18.92 14.92
C GLU A 80 -11.68 -17.88 13.79
N ALA A 81 -11.84 -18.26 12.52
CA ALA A 81 -11.77 -17.33 11.39
C ALA A 81 -12.72 -16.13 11.53
N ASN A 82 -13.93 -16.34 12.06
CA ASN A 82 -14.90 -15.27 12.29
C ASN A 82 -14.42 -14.24 13.32
N GLN A 83 -13.76 -14.69 14.39
CA GLN A 83 -13.14 -13.82 15.39
C GLN A 83 -12.08 -12.93 14.72
N ALA A 84 -11.17 -13.54 13.94
CA ALA A 84 -10.13 -12.81 13.22
C ALA A 84 -10.71 -11.74 12.28
N LEU A 85 -11.79 -12.05 11.55
CA LEU A 85 -12.48 -11.11 10.66
C LEU A 85 -13.12 -9.93 11.40
N VAL A 86 -13.78 -10.18 12.53
CA VAL A 86 -14.37 -9.12 13.37
C VAL A 86 -13.29 -8.17 13.87
N GLU A 87 -12.18 -8.72 14.35
CA GLU A 87 -11.06 -7.90 14.84
C GLU A 87 -10.43 -7.04 13.71
N VAL A 88 -10.34 -7.56 12.48
CA VAL A 88 -9.91 -6.76 11.31
C VAL A 88 -10.88 -5.62 11.04
N LYS A 89 -12.19 -5.90 11.05
CA LYS A 89 -13.24 -4.87 10.84
C LYS A 89 -13.19 -3.78 11.90
N GLU A 90 -12.95 -4.14 13.16
CA GLU A 90 -12.82 -3.22 14.29
C GLU A 90 -11.46 -2.51 14.35
N ARG A 91 -10.58 -2.74 13.37
CA ARG A 91 -9.21 -2.20 13.31
C ARG A 91 -8.34 -2.61 14.50
N LYS A 92 -8.67 -3.73 15.16
CA LYS A 92 -7.86 -4.39 16.20
C LYS A 92 -6.81 -5.28 15.53
N VAL A 93 -5.92 -4.64 14.78
CA VAL A 93 -4.93 -5.32 13.93
C VAL A 93 -3.53 -4.96 14.40
N ARG A 94 -2.75 -5.98 14.76
CA ARG A 94 -1.30 -5.92 14.95
C ARG A 94 -0.67 -6.89 13.96
N GLY A 95 0.05 -6.37 12.97
CA GLY A 95 0.57 -7.20 11.88
C GLY A 95 -0.53 -7.86 11.03
N ALA A 96 -0.26 -9.04 10.49
CA ALA A 96 -1.23 -9.85 9.74
C ALA A 96 -1.90 -10.90 10.64
N LYS A 97 -3.21 -11.13 10.45
CA LYS A 97 -3.90 -12.28 11.07
C LYS A 97 -3.82 -13.48 10.13
N VAL A 98 -3.32 -14.61 10.63
CA VAL A 98 -3.03 -15.81 9.82
C VAL A 98 -3.83 -16.99 10.34
N LEU A 99 -4.55 -17.68 9.46
CA LEU A 99 -5.26 -18.92 9.81
C LEU A 99 -4.31 -20.10 9.71
N ARG A 100 -4.23 -20.89 10.78
CA ARG A 100 -3.59 -22.20 10.80
C ARG A 100 -4.59 -23.26 10.33
N MET A 101 -4.19 -24.02 9.31
CA MET A 101 -4.95 -25.12 8.72
C MET A 101 -4.39 -26.47 9.17
#